data_AF-A0A7S2CQD9-F1
#
_entry.id   AF-A0A7S2CQD9-F1
#
_cell.length_a   1.000
_cell.length_b   1.000
_cell.length_c   1.000
_cell.angle_alpha   90.00
_cell.angle_beta   90.00
_cell.angle_gamma   90.00
#
_symmetry.space_group_name_H-M   'P 1'
#
loop_
_entity.id
_entity.type
_entity.pdbx_description
1 polymer ?
#
loop_
_entity_poly.entity_id
_entity_poly.type
_entity_poly.pdbx_seq_one_letter_code
_entity_poly.pdbx_strand_id
1 'polypeptide(L)'
;QIPALEKLAPFLQRRGATALDVGFGSGVMVAMLLAVAGEGAHVVGVDLEDKVPVATANLLAGSKGPPPPFKPFTEDQFSLVAGDAFQKLAAWEREGRFFD
;
A
#
# COMPACT_ATOMS: atom_id res chain seq x y z
N GLN A 1 11.33 13.53 3.64
CA GLN A 1 11.16 13.68 2.19
C GLN A 1 9.69 13.36 1.87
N ILE A 2 8.83 14.37 1.91
CA ILE A 2 7.38 14.33 1.63
C ILE A 2 6.96 15.22 0.40
N PRO A 3 7.75 16.21 -0.10
CA PRO A 3 7.25 17.18 -1.09
C PRO A 3 6.74 16.61 -2.43
N ALA A 4 7.28 15.49 -2.91
CA ALA A 4 6.88 14.94 -4.20
C ALA A 4 5.53 14.21 -4.11
N LEU A 5 5.30 13.50 -3.00
CA LEU A 5 4.09 12.72 -2.77
C LEU A 5 2.91 13.60 -2.36
N GLU A 6 3.14 14.78 -1.78
CA GLU A 6 2.07 15.77 -1.52
C GLU A 6 1.31 16.16 -2.80
N LYS A 7 1.94 16.07 -3.98
CA LYS A 7 1.26 16.30 -5.25
C LYS A 7 0.17 15.26 -5.55
N LEU A 8 0.22 14.10 -4.90
CA LEU A 8 -0.79 13.04 -5.02
C LEU A 8 -1.99 13.28 -4.08
N ALA A 9 -1.88 14.19 -3.11
CA ALA A 9 -2.93 14.45 -2.13
C ALA A 9 -4.31 14.74 -2.75
N PRO A 10 -4.45 15.55 -3.83
CA PRO A 10 -5.76 15.80 -4.46
C PRO A 10 -6.43 14.55 -5.03
N PHE A 11 -5.65 13.50 -5.34
CA PHE A 11 -6.16 12.23 -5.88
C PHE A 11 -6.42 11.22 -4.76
N LEU A 12 -5.51 11.13 -3.78
CA LEU A 12 -5.57 10.15 -2.70
C LEU A 12 -6.49 10.56 -1.53
N GLN A 13 -6.74 11.84 -1.32
CA GLN A 13 -7.63 12.30 -0.24
C GLN A 13 -9.12 12.27 -0.64
N ARG A 14 -9.43 11.81 -1.86
CA ARG A 14 -10.81 11.57 -2.29
C ARG A 14 -11.35 10.35 -1.56
N ARG A 15 -12.55 10.47 -0.99
CA ARG A 15 -13.20 9.36 -0.27
C ARG A 15 -13.33 8.14 -1.16
N GLY A 16 -12.77 7.01 -0.72
CA GLY A 16 -12.82 5.74 -1.43
C GLY A 16 -11.82 5.63 -2.58
N ALA A 17 -10.83 6.54 -2.65
CA ALA A 17 -9.75 6.42 -3.62
C ALA A 17 -8.98 5.11 -3.41
N THR A 18 -8.46 4.55 -4.48
CA THR A 18 -7.66 3.32 -4.44
C THR A 18 -6.33 3.54 -5.12
N ALA A 19 -5.24 3.23 -4.45
CA ALA A 19 -3.90 3.28 -5.04
C ALA A 19 -3.32 1.88 -5.17
N LEU A 20 -2.54 1.66 -6.23
CA LEU A 20 -1.83 0.41 -6.47
C LEU A 20 -0.32 0.64 -6.33
N ASP A 21 0.33 -0.17 -5.50
CA ASP A 21 1.78 -0.26 -5.38
C ASP A 21 2.28 -1.62 -5.91
N VAL A 22 3.03 -1.60 -7.01
CA VAL A 22 3.55 -2.81 -7.67
C VAL A 22 5.01 -3.01 -7.30
N GLY A 23 5.32 -4.12 -6.63
CA GLY A 23 6.64 -4.37 -6.07
C GLY A 23 6.86 -3.58 -4.77
N PHE A 24 5.91 -3.65 -3.83
CA PHE A 24 5.92 -2.85 -2.60
C PHE A 24 7.14 -3.09 -1.69
N GLY A 25 7.85 -4.21 -1.87
CA GLY A 25 9.04 -4.61 -1.14
C GLY A 25 8.80 -4.66 0.37
N SER A 26 9.35 -3.68 1.09
CA SER A 26 9.21 -3.58 2.55
C SER A 26 7.96 -2.82 3.00
N GLY A 27 7.11 -2.36 2.07
CA GLY A 27 5.90 -1.59 2.37
C GLY A 27 6.14 -0.09 2.60
N VAL A 28 7.34 0.42 2.34
CA VAL A 28 7.68 1.83 2.53
C VAL A 28 6.84 2.75 1.64
N MET A 29 6.65 2.38 0.36
CA MET A 29 5.84 3.19 -0.55
C MET A 29 4.35 3.12 -0.18
N VAL A 30 3.84 1.94 0.18
CA VAL A 30 2.50 1.78 0.79
C VAL A 30 2.31 2.74 1.97
N ALA A 31 3.24 2.76 2.94
CA ALA A 31 3.17 3.65 4.10
C ALA A 31 3.16 5.14 3.71
N MET A 32 3.98 5.51 2.73
CA MET A 32 4.04 6.87 2.21
C MET A 32 2.74 7.30 1.53
N LEU A 33 2.13 6.43 0.72
CA LEU A 33 0.84 6.68 0.09
C LEU A 33 -0.27 6.83 1.14
N LEU A 34 -0.29 5.95 2.15
CA LEU A 34 -1.24 6.02 3.27
C LEU A 34 -1.09 7.31 4.07
N ALA A 35 0.15 7.75 4.33
CA ALA A 35 0.42 9.00 5.03
C ALA A 35 -0.11 10.24 4.29
N VAL A 36 -0.10 10.22 2.94
CA VAL A 36 -0.66 11.30 2.12
C VAL A 36 -2.18 11.19 1.99
N ALA A 37 -2.71 9.97 1.87
CA ALA A 37 -4.13 9.70 1.72
C ALA A 37 -4.96 10.06 2.97
N GLY A 38 -4.36 9.96 4.16
CA GLY A 38 -5.09 10.10 5.41
C GLY A 38 -6.14 8.99 5.55
N GLU A 39 -7.39 9.37 5.80
CA GLU A 39 -8.55 8.45 5.86
C GLU A 39 -9.25 8.29 4.49
N GLY A 40 -8.72 8.92 3.42
CA GLY A 40 -9.39 9.01 2.13
C GLY A 40 -9.27 7.77 1.25
N ALA A 41 -8.11 7.09 1.25
CA ALA A 41 -7.80 6.01 0.32
C ALA A 41 -7.52 4.66 0.98
N HIS A 42 -7.64 3.62 0.16
CA HIS A 42 -7.15 2.29 0.43
C HIS A 42 -5.98 1.96 -0.51
N VAL A 43 -4.87 1.44 0.02
CA VAL A 43 -3.68 1.10 -0.79
C VAL A 43 -3.55 -0.41 -0.98
N VAL A 44 -3.48 -0.87 -2.22
CA VAL A 44 -3.27 -2.27 -2.57
C VAL A 44 -1.82 -2.45 -3.01
N GLY A 45 -1.07 -3.27 -2.29
CA GLY A 45 0.28 -3.68 -2.69
C GLY A 45 0.26 -5.06 -3.33
N VAL A 46 1.02 -5.27 -4.41
CA VAL A 46 1.35 -6.60 -4.93
C VAL A 46 2.85 -6.85 -4.96
N ASP A 47 3.29 -7.99 -4.44
CA ASP A 47 4.70 -8.42 -4.48
C ASP A 47 4.81 -9.94 -4.25
N LEU A 48 6.03 -10.47 -4.32
CA LEU A 48 6.38 -11.83 -3.99
C LEU A 48 5.96 -12.20 -2.57
N GLU A 49 5.65 -13.48 -2.37
CA GLU A 49 5.09 -14.01 -1.13
C GLU A 49 5.98 -13.75 0.09
N ASP A 50 7.31 -13.79 -0.08
CA ASP A 50 8.27 -13.56 0.99
C ASP A 50 8.31 -12.09 1.48
N LYS A 51 7.74 -11.15 0.72
CA LYS A 51 7.69 -9.73 1.08
C LYS A 51 6.53 -9.37 1.98
N VAL A 52 5.42 -10.10 1.89
CA VAL A 52 4.21 -9.81 2.66
C VAL A 52 4.50 -9.74 4.17
N PRO A 53 5.17 -10.71 4.81
CA PRO A 53 5.41 -10.65 6.26
C PRO A 53 6.23 -9.43 6.68
N VAL A 54 7.22 -9.03 5.87
CA VAL A 54 8.08 -7.87 6.16
C VAL A 54 7.30 -6.57 6.04
N ALA A 55 6.52 -6.41 4.97
CA ALA A 55 5.68 -5.23 4.78
C ALA A 55 4.58 -5.12 5.83
N THR A 56 3.89 -6.22 6.15
CA THR A 56 2.89 -6.26 7.24
C THR A 56 3.49 -5.83 8.57
N ALA A 57 4.68 -6.34 8.93
CA ALA A 57 5.38 -5.99 10.16
C ALA A 57 5.82 -4.52 10.25
N ASN A 58 6.06 -3.86 9.11
CA ASN A 58 6.40 -2.44 9.04
C ASN A 58 5.18 -1.51 9.06
N LEU A 59 4.04 -1.98 8.53
CA LEU A 59 2.81 -1.20 8.46
C LEU A 59 1.98 -1.29 9.75
N LEU A 60 1.98 -2.46 10.40
CA LEU A 60 1.20 -2.71 11.61
C LEU A 60 2.02 -2.47 12.89
N ALA A 61 1.33 -2.06 13.96
CA ALA A 61 1.89 -2.01 15.30
C ALA A 61 2.05 -3.45 15.81
N GLY A 62 3.27 -3.90 16.08
CA GLY A 62 3.47 -5.17 16.81
C GLY A 62 4.54 -6.11 16.30
N SER A 63 5.44 -5.68 15.42
CA SER A 63 6.63 -6.48 15.16
C SER A 63 7.50 -6.53 16.42
N LYS A 64 7.99 -7.72 16.80
CA LYS A 64 8.97 -7.91 17.89
C LYS A 64 10.36 -7.31 17.56
N GLY A 65 10.42 -6.47 16.54
CA GLY A 65 11.63 -5.87 15.99
C GLY A 65 11.80 -4.41 16.43
N PRO A 66 12.72 -3.67 15.79
CA PRO A 66 12.85 -2.23 16.00
C PRO A 66 11.51 -1.51 15.70
N PRO A 67 11.26 -0.35 16.32
CA PRO A 67 10.04 0.40 16.09
C PRO A 67 9.84 0.66 14.59
N PRO A 68 8.59 0.56 14.09
CA PRO A 68 8.32 0.74 12.68
C PRO A 68 8.75 2.14 12.22
N PRO A 69 9.21 2.28 10.97
CA PRO A 69 9.68 3.56 10.43
C PRO A 69 8.55 4.61 10.28
N PHE A 70 7.29 4.19 10.43
CA PHE A 70 6.09 5.02 10.31
C PHE A 70 5.18 4.83 11.51
N LYS A 71 4.28 5.79 11.74
CA LYS A 71 3.14 5.58 12.64
C LYS A 71 2.35 4.37 12.11
N PRO A 72 1.96 3.40 12.96
CA PRO A 72 1.19 2.25 12.53
C PRO A 72 -0.12 2.62 11.83
N PHE A 73 -0.46 1.83 10.81
CA PHE A 73 -1.71 1.90 10.08
C PHE A 73 -2.65 0.77 10.53
N THR A 74 -3.93 0.89 10.19
CA THR A 74 -4.93 -0.15 10.46
C THR A 74 -5.11 -1.06 9.24
N GLU A 75 -5.45 -2.33 9.47
CA GLU A 75 -5.56 -3.35 8.42
C GLU A 75 -6.63 -3.02 7.35
N ASP A 76 -7.62 -2.19 7.68
CA ASP A 76 -8.65 -1.73 6.74
C ASP A 76 -8.14 -0.69 5.72
N GLN A 77 -6.97 -0.08 5.97
CA GLN A 77 -6.41 0.93 5.08
C GLN A 77 -5.61 0.33 3.91
N PHE A 78 -5.22 -0.95 3.97
CA PHE A 78 -4.39 -1.54 2.93
C PHE A 78 -4.64 -3.03 2.70
N SER A 79 -4.25 -3.51 1.53
CA SER A 79 -4.25 -4.94 1.18
C SER A 79 -2.90 -5.34 0.60
N LEU A 80 -2.21 -6.32 1.18
CA LEU A 80 -0.97 -6.87 0.62
C LEU A 80 -1.24 -8.21 -0.06
N VAL A 81 -1.02 -8.26 -1.37
CA VAL A 81 -1.31 -9.40 -2.22
C VAL A 81 -0.01 -10.10 -2.59
N ALA A 82 0.13 -11.36 -2.18
CA ALA A 82 1.22 -12.23 -2.61
C ALA A 82 1.01 -12.75 -4.03
N GLY A 83 2.09 -12.74 -4.82
CA GLY A 83 2.19 -13.43 -6.11
C GLY A 83 2.92 -12.64 -7.18
N ASP A 84 3.01 -13.24 -8.37
CA ASP A 84 3.57 -12.56 -9.54
C ASP A 84 2.70 -11.35 -9.93
N ALA A 85 3.31 -10.17 -9.95
CA ALA A 85 2.61 -8.92 -10.23
C ALA A 85 1.94 -8.92 -11.61
N PHE A 86 2.58 -9.48 -12.64
CA PHE A 86 2.01 -9.52 -13.99
C PHE A 86 0.77 -10.41 -14.04
N GLN A 87 0.80 -11.56 -13.37
CA GLN A 87 -0.36 -12.45 -13.28
C GLN A 87 -1.53 -11.79 -12.55
N LYS A 88 -1.26 -11.05 -11.46
CA LYS A 88 -2.30 -10.33 -10.71
C LYS A 88 -2.89 -9.20 -11.54
N LEU A 89 -2.06 -8.41 -12.22
CA LEU A 89 -2.50 -7.33 -13.11
C LEU A 89 -3.37 -7.88 -14.25
N ALA A 90 -2.94 -8.97 -14.91
CA ALA A 90 -3.71 -9.60 -15.98
C ALA A 90 -5.04 -10.22 -15.50
N ALA A 91 -5.12 -10.64 -14.23
CA ALA A 91 -6.38 -11.07 -13.63
C ALA A 91 -7.32 -9.89 -13.38
N TRP A 92 -6.81 -8.84 -12.73
CA TRP A 92 -7.58 -7.63 -12.43
C TRP A 92 -8.07 -6.90 -13.68
N GLU A 93 -7.29 -6.88 -14.75
CA GLU A 93 -7.73 -6.36 -16.04
C GLU A 93 -8.94 -7.14 -16.59
N ARG A 94 -8.88 -8.47 -16.57
CA ARG A 94 -10.01 -9.33 -17.00
C ARG A 94 -11.25 -9.19 -16.11
N GLU A 95 -11.05 -8.87 -14.84
CA GLU A 95 -12.11 -8.62 -13.87
C GLU A 95 -12.69 -7.20 -13.98
N GLY A 96 -12.08 -6.32 -14.80
CA GLY A 96 -12.50 -4.92 -14.91
C GLY A 96 -12.22 -4.12 -13.63
N ARG A 97 -11.19 -4.49 -12.87
CA ARG A 97 -10.76 -3.77 -11.68
C ARG A 97 -9.88 -2.59 -12.07
N PHE A 98 -10.19 -1.41 -11.54
CA PHE A 98 -9.45 -0.17 -11.75
C PHE A 98 -8.94 0.39 -10.42
N PHE A 99 -7.91 1.22 -10.52
CA PHE A 99 -7.33 2.00 -9.44
C PHE A 99 -7.29 3.48 -9.87
N ASP A 100 -7.29 4.41 -8.93
CA ASP A 100 -7.25 5.85 -9.20
C ASP A 100 -5.85 6.37 -9.57
#